data_AF-A0A839LL98-F1
#
_entry.id   AF-A0A839LL98-F1
#
_cell.length_a   1.000
_cell.length_b   1.000
_cell.length_c   1.000
_cell.angle_alpha   90.00
_cell.angle_beta   90.00
_cell.angle_gamma   90.00
#
_symmetry.space_group_name_H-M   'P 1'
#
loop_
_entity.id
_entity.type
_entity.pdbx_description
1 polymer ?
#
loop_
_entity_poly.entity_id
_entity_poly.type
_entity_poly.pdbx_seq_one_letter_code
_entity_poly.pdbx_strand_id
1 'polypeptide(L)'
;DRGQDLPPAQPFRNYVAQARLGLTPAQHEAYFREQLGDVDEPTLPYGLSDVQGDGSQVGEAHLALPDSLSQALRTQARRLGVSVASLCHLAYAQLLGRVSGREDVV
;
A
#
# COMPACT_ATOMS: atom_id res chain seq x y z
N ASP A 1 11.51 27.14 17.29
CA ASP A 1 10.14 27.00 16.76
C ASP A 1 10.22 26.97 15.23
N ARG A 2 10.18 25.79 14.61
CA ARG A 2 10.54 25.57 13.19
C ARG A 2 9.36 25.75 12.21
N GLY A 3 8.17 26.03 12.73
CA GLY A 3 6.96 26.21 11.90
C GLY A 3 6.97 27.50 11.07
N GLN A 4 7.76 28.51 11.46
CA GLN A 4 7.82 29.82 10.78
C GLN A 4 8.71 29.83 9.52
N ASP A 5 9.55 28.81 9.31
CA ASP A 5 10.48 28.73 8.16
C ASP A 5 9.98 27.81 7.03
N LEU A 6 8.74 27.31 7.12
CA LEU A 6 8.17 26.44 6.08
C LEU A 6 7.51 27.27 4.97
N PRO A 7 7.65 26.86 3.70
CA PRO A 7 6.88 27.47 2.63
C PRO A 7 5.37 27.32 2.90
N PRO A 8 4.54 28.24 2.39
CA PRO A 8 3.10 28.16 2.56
C PRO A 8 2.56 26.85 1.99
N ALA A 9 1.60 26.25 2.70
CA ALA A 9 0.93 25.04 2.23
C ALA A 9 0.27 25.31 0.87
N GLN A 10 0.48 24.39 -0.08
CA GLN A 10 -0.19 24.50 -1.38
C GLN A 10 -1.70 24.27 -1.22
N PRO A 11 -2.54 25.11 -1.86
CA PRO A 11 -3.99 24.91 -1.84
C PRO A 11 -4.37 23.54 -2.45
N PHE A 12 -5.21 22.77 -1.75
CA PHE A 12 -5.66 21.45 -2.21
C PHE A 12 -6.36 21.49 -3.58
N ARG A 13 -6.99 22.61 -3.95
CA ARG A 13 -7.59 22.83 -5.28
C ARG A 13 -6.61 22.65 -6.44
N ASN A 14 -5.32 22.90 -6.22
CA ASN A 14 -4.30 22.72 -7.26
C ASN A 14 -4.13 21.22 -7.57
N TYR A 15 -4.14 20.36 -6.55
CA TYR A 15 -4.14 18.91 -6.73
C TYR A 15 -5.42 18.44 -7.43
N VAL A 16 -6.59 18.95 -7.05
CA VAL A 16 -7.87 18.62 -7.72
C VAL A 16 -7.82 19.00 -9.20
N ALA A 17 -7.30 20.19 -9.53
CA ALA A 17 -7.12 20.62 -10.90
C ALA A 17 -6.17 19.69 -11.67
N GLN A 18 -5.02 19.33 -11.07
CA GLN A 18 -4.08 18.38 -11.68
C GLN A 18 -4.69 17.00 -11.90
N ALA A 19 -5.45 16.48 -10.94
CA ALA A 19 -6.12 15.18 -11.06
C ALA A 19 -7.21 15.18 -12.14
N ARG A 20 -7.88 16.32 -12.37
CA ARG A 20 -8.92 16.48 -13.40
C ARG A 20 -8.37 16.78 -14.80
N LEU A 21 -7.26 17.52 -14.88
CA LEU A 21 -6.62 17.95 -16.13
C LEU A 21 -5.45 17.05 -16.56
N GLY A 22 -5.12 16.05 -15.75
CA GLY A 22 -4.06 15.08 -16.02
C GLY A 22 -4.50 14.01 -17.03
N LEU A 23 -4.20 12.75 -16.73
CA LEU A 23 -4.59 11.64 -17.59
C LEU A 23 -6.11 11.48 -17.65
N THR A 24 -6.59 11.08 -18.82
CA THR A 24 -8.01 10.78 -19.03
C THR A 24 -8.41 9.50 -18.29
N PRO A 25 -9.70 9.34 -17.91
CA PRO A 25 -10.18 8.09 -17.32
C PRO A 25 -9.87 6.85 -18.17
N ALA A 26 -9.93 6.96 -19.49
CA ALA A 26 -9.58 5.88 -20.42
C ALA A 26 -8.11 5.45 -20.32
N GLN A 27 -7.19 6.40 -20.07
CA GLN A 27 -5.78 6.08 -19.85
C GLN A 27 -5.56 5.38 -18.50
N HIS A 28 -6.27 5.79 -17.45
CA HIS A 28 -6.23 5.08 -16.17
C HIS A 28 -6.79 3.66 -16.30
N GLU A 29 -7.93 3.50 -16.99
CA GLU A 29 -8.54 2.18 -17.23
C GLU A 29 -7.62 1.27 -18.04
N ALA A 30 -7.03 1.77 -19.13
CA ALA A 30 -6.09 1.00 -19.94
C ALA A 30 -4.89 0.51 -19.10
N TYR A 31 -4.31 1.39 -18.27
CA TYR A 31 -3.22 1.03 -17.37
C TYR A 31 -3.63 -0.07 -16.37
N PHE A 32 -4.74 0.11 -15.65
CA PHE A 32 -5.16 -0.90 -14.67
C PHE A 32 -5.62 -2.20 -15.30
N ARG A 33 -6.19 -2.16 -16.51
CA ARG A 33 -6.51 -3.38 -17.28
C ARG A 33 -5.25 -4.12 -17.69
N GLU A 34 -4.20 -3.43 -18.10
CA GLU A 34 -2.91 -4.05 -18.39
C GLU A 34 -2.30 -4.68 -17.13
N GLN A 35 -2.40 -4.00 -15.99
CA GLN A 35 -1.76 -4.44 -14.74
C GLN A 35 -2.52 -5.52 -13.95
N LEU A 36 -3.86 -5.56 -14.04
CA LEU A 36 -4.73 -6.38 -13.19
C LEU A 36 -5.77 -7.17 -13.99
N GLY A 37 -5.69 -7.17 -15.33
CA GLY A 37 -6.72 -7.75 -16.19
C GLY A 37 -6.80 -9.29 -16.16
N ASP A 38 -5.77 -9.94 -15.65
CA ASP A 38 -5.64 -11.39 -15.45
C ASP A 38 -5.97 -11.82 -14.00
N VAL A 39 -6.37 -10.89 -13.14
CA VAL A 39 -6.74 -11.17 -11.75
C VAL A 39 -8.20 -11.62 -11.68
N ASP A 40 -8.40 -12.93 -11.52
CA ASP A 40 -9.76 -13.52 -11.48
C ASP A 40 -10.41 -13.46 -10.08
N GLU A 41 -9.62 -13.58 -9.01
CA GLU A 41 -10.12 -13.68 -7.62
C GLU A 41 -9.14 -13.04 -6.62
N PRO A 42 -9.65 -12.38 -5.55
CA PRO A 42 -8.81 -11.78 -4.52
C PRO A 42 -8.04 -12.82 -3.71
N THR A 43 -6.98 -12.39 -3.04
CA THR A 43 -6.28 -13.22 -2.06
C THR A 43 -7.12 -13.33 -0.78
N LEU A 44 -7.68 -14.50 -0.49
CA LEU A 44 -8.47 -14.75 0.73
C LEU A 44 -7.63 -15.49 1.78
N PRO A 45 -7.09 -14.80 2.81
CA PRO A 45 -6.35 -15.47 3.88
C PRO A 45 -7.26 -16.48 4.57
N TYR A 46 -6.77 -17.70 4.77
CA TYR A 46 -7.53 -18.80 5.38
C TYR A 46 -8.87 -19.12 4.69
N GLY A 47 -9.08 -18.69 3.44
CA GLY A 47 -10.35 -18.88 2.72
C GLY A 47 -11.53 -18.09 3.29
N LEU A 48 -11.26 -17.07 4.11
CA LEU A 48 -12.31 -16.23 4.69
C LEU A 48 -12.83 -15.23 3.65
N SER A 49 -14.02 -15.48 3.11
CA SER A 49 -14.69 -14.62 2.12
C SER A 49 -15.70 -13.65 2.73
N ASP A 50 -16.15 -13.89 3.96
CA ASP A 50 -17.15 -13.05 4.64
C ASP A 50 -16.49 -11.87 5.38
N VAL A 51 -15.97 -10.92 4.60
CA VAL A 51 -15.35 -9.67 5.10
C VAL A 51 -16.23 -8.43 4.84
N GLN A 52 -17.45 -8.64 4.35
CA GLN A 52 -18.42 -7.58 4.07
C GLN A 52 -19.14 -7.14 5.35
N GLY A 53 -18.43 -6.41 6.22
CA GLY A 53 -18.98 -5.81 7.43
C GLY A 53 -18.88 -4.27 7.44
N ASP A 54 -19.50 -3.63 8.42
CA ASP A 54 -19.40 -2.18 8.65
C ASP A 54 -18.11 -1.77 9.38
N GLY A 55 -17.20 -2.72 9.61
CA GLY A 55 -15.94 -2.52 10.32
C GLY A 55 -16.06 -2.44 11.84
N SER A 56 -17.26 -2.56 12.42
CA SER A 56 -17.49 -2.41 13.86
C SER A 56 -16.83 -3.49 14.73
N GLN A 57 -16.48 -4.64 14.13
CA GLN A 57 -15.87 -5.79 14.80
C GLN A 57 -14.35 -5.91 14.55
N VAL A 58 -13.71 -4.88 13.98
CA VAL A 58 -12.27 -4.91 13.74
C VAL A 58 -11.51 -4.82 15.07
N GLY A 59 -10.77 -5.87 15.39
CA GLY A 59 -9.80 -5.85 16.49
C GLY A 59 -8.46 -5.26 16.03
N GLU A 60 -7.84 -4.44 16.87
CA GLU A 60 -6.52 -3.88 16.61
C GLU A 60 -5.44 -4.54 17.48
N ALA A 61 -4.27 -4.76 16.89
CA ALA A 61 -3.09 -5.24 17.59
C ALA A 61 -1.88 -4.39 17.19
N HIS A 62 -1.08 -4.01 18.19
CA HIS A 62 0.13 -3.23 17.98
C HIS A 62 1.35 -3.99 18.48
N LEU A 63 2.35 -4.10 17.63
CA LEU A 63 3.66 -4.62 18.00
C LEU A 63 4.74 -3.67 17.51
N ALA A 64 5.51 -3.13 18.44
CA ALA A 64 6.69 -2.34 18.10
C ALA A 64 7.79 -3.25 17.54
N LEU A 65 8.37 -2.86 16.41
CA LEU A 65 9.55 -3.54 15.89
C LEU A 65 10.77 -3.17 16.74
N PRO A 66 11.63 -4.13 17.09
CA PRO A 66 12.91 -3.83 17.73
C PRO A 66 13.72 -2.81 16.93
N ASP A 67 14.42 -1.91 17.62
CA ASP A 67 15.20 -0.84 16.97
C ASP A 67 16.22 -1.38 15.97
N SER A 68 16.87 -2.50 16.29
CA SER A 68 17.82 -3.18 15.41
C SER A 68 17.18 -3.63 14.10
N LEU A 69 15.97 -4.19 14.15
CA LEU A 69 15.22 -4.59 12.96
C LEU A 69 14.79 -3.35 12.15
N SER A 70 14.32 -2.30 12.82
CA SER A 70 13.96 -1.04 12.18
C SER A 70 15.13 -0.40 11.43
N GLN A 71 16.34 -0.42 12.02
CA GLN A 71 17.57 0.07 11.38
C GLN A 71 18.00 -0.82 10.21
N ALA A 72 17.89 -2.14 10.37
CA ALA A 72 18.19 -3.09 9.30
C ALA A 72 17.29 -2.85 8.09
N LEU A 73 15.97 -2.74 8.28
CA LEU A 73 15.00 -2.45 7.22
C LEU A 73 15.33 -1.16 6.46
N ARG A 74 15.67 -0.08 7.18
CA ARG A 74 16.08 1.20 6.57
C ARG A 74 17.34 1.06 5.72
N THR A 75 18.31 0.30 6.22
CA THR A 75 19.56 0.01 5.50
C THR A 75 19.29 -0.77 4.22
N GLN A 76 18.46 -1.82 4.30
CA GLN A 76 18.08 -2.64 3.15
C GLN A 76 17.30 -1.83 2.10
N ALA A 77 16.29 -1.07 2.52
CA ALA A 77 15.49 -0.24 1.64
C ALA A 77 16.35 0.76 0.87
N ARG A 78 17.28 1.44 1.57
CA ARG A 78 18.24 2.36 0.94
C ARG A 78 19.14 1.64 -0.07
N ARG A 79 19.67 0.46 0.28
CA ARG A 79 20.55 -0.32 -0.61
C ARG A 79 19.83 -0.77 -1.87
N LEU A 80 18.54 -1.11 -1.76
CA LEU A 80 17.69 -1.56 -2.87
C LEU A 80 17.06 -0.40 -3.65
N GLY A 81 17.21 0.84 -3.20
CA GLY A 81 16.59 2.01 -3.84
C GLY A 81 15.06 2.08 -3.69
N VAL A 82 14.50 1.40 -2.68
CA VAL A 82 13.05 1.36 -2.42
C VAL A 82 12.71 1.98 -1.06
N SER A 83 11.41 2.17 -0.80
CA SER A 83 10.94 2.61 0.52
C SER A 83 10.86 1.43 1.50
N VAL A 84 10.92 1.71 2.81
CA VAL A 84 10.65 0.68 3.84
C VAL A 84 9.23 0.12 3.69
N ALA A 85 8.27 0.95 3.29
CA ALA A 85 6.91 0.50 2.99
C ALA A 85 6.85 -0.60 1.92
N SER A 86 7.73 -0.54 0.90
CA SER A 86 7.82 -1.58 -0.12
C SER A 86 8.27 -2.94 0.46
N LEU A 87 9.22 -2.91 1.40
CA LEU A 87 9.65 -4.13 2.11
C LEU A 87 8.54 -4.68 3.02
N CYS A 88 7.79 -3.79 3.69
CA CYS A 88 6.64 -4.17 4.51
C CYS A 88 5.53 -4.81 3.66
N HIS A 89 5.18 -4.22 2.51
CA HIS A 89 4.20 -4.79 1.59
C HIS A 89 4.66 -6.15 1.06
N LEU A 90 5.95 -6.30 0.71
CA LEU A 90 6.50 -7.60 0.28
C LEU A 90 6.40 -8.66 1.39
N ALA A 91 6.74 -8.30 2.63
CA ALA A 91 6.62 -9.21 3.77
C ALA A 91 5.16 -9.62 4.01
N TYR A 92 4.22 -8.68 3.84
CA TYR A 92 2.79 -8.95 3.97
C TYR A 92 2.26 -9.83 2.83
N ALA A 93 2.61 -9.54 1.57
CA ALA A 93 2.26 -10.38 0.43
C ALA A 93 2.77 -11.82 0.59
N GLN A 94 4.00 -11.98 1.09
CA GLN A 94 4.56 -13.30 1.42
C GLN A 94 3.84 -14.02 2.57
N LEU A 95 3.31 -13.30 3.56
CA LEU A 95 2.47 -13.89 4.59
C LEU A 95 1.15 -14.35 3.98
N LEU A 96 0.48 -13.46 3.24
CA LEU A 96 -0.79 -13.72 2.55
C LEU A 96 -0.72 -14.94 1.64
N GLY A 97 0.31 -15.03 0.79
CA GLY A 97 0.48 -16.16 -0.11
C GLY A 97 0.60 -17.49 0.63
N ARG A 98 1.35 -17.53 1.74
CA ARG A 98 1.47 -18.74 2.58
C ARG A 98 0.16 -19.13 3.26
N VAL A 99 -0.59 -18.17 3.79
CA VAL A 99 -1.84 -18.47 4.54
C VAL A 99 -3.05 -18.67 3.62
N SER A 100 -2.94 -18.32 2.34
CA SER A 100 -3.97 -18.57 1.31
C SER A 100 -3.61 -19.74 0.38
N GLY A 101 -2.39 -20.26 0.43
CA GLY A 101 -1.91 -21.28 -0.50
C GLY A 101 -1.72 -20.76 -1.93
N ARG A 102 -1.51 -19.45 -2.10
CA ARG A 102 -1.32 -18.79 -3.40
C ARG A 102 0.10 -18.27 -3.55
N GLU A 103 0.65 -18.40 -4.76
CA GLU A 103 1.92 -17.77 -5.12
C GLU A 103 1.71 -16.37 -5.71
N ASP A 104 0.56 -16.14 -6.33
CA ASP A 104 0.12 -14.85 -6.85
C ASP A 104 -0.87 -14.18 -5.89
N VAL A 105 -0.45 -13.02 -5.38
CA VAL A 105 -1.12 -12.27 -4.31
C VAL A 105 -1.41 -10.85 -4.78
N VAL A 106 -2.70 -10.54 -4.79
CA VAL A 106 -3.29 -9.22 -5.04
C VAL A 106 -3.98 -8.67 -3.81
#